data_AF-A0A4Q9LSF8-F1
#
_entry.id   AF-A0A4Q9LSF8-F1
#
_cell.length_a   1.000
_cell.length_b   1.000
_cell.length_c   1.000
_cell.angle_alpha   90.00
_cell.angle_beta   90.00
_cell.angle_gamma   90.00
#
_symmetry.space_group_name_H-M   'P 1'
#
loop_
_entity.id
_entity.type
_entity.pdbx_description
1 polymer ?
#
loop_
_entity_poly.entity_id
_entity_poly.type
_entity_poly.pdbx_seq_one_letter_code
_entity_poly.pdbx_strand_id
1 'polypeptide(L)'
;MKIKQKELEKSLLKANKVFRRSIDQRIYGREHETRKIKEFIETGSGILNICGNPGSGKTFCVLKVLKNTNFLYVNCLVEENIIEEINKYKGLMVVIDEFDKFYMNKKGVCVGLLNKLKERMCKVITISNYLLFCDCSVVFKPYSYEDFVFILSKKIEDEIGEEIVEKGVVEVISRKHSHHGDIRKAFEFILKLINKKSKEVECHVINKKGRTCKSKKFNLIHKNKISSKINKKNTVNVDNKINTVNVENKKNNEIYIE
;
A
#
# COMPACT_ATOMS: atom_id res chain seq x y z
N MET A 1 -19.80 32.20 -2.93
CA MET A 1 -19.16 31.34 -3.97
C MET A 1 -17.63 31.33 -3.91
N LYS A 2 -16.93 32.47 -3.78
CA LYS A 2 -15.45 32.51 -3.76
C LYS A 2 -14.81 31.81 -2.53
N ILE A 3 -15.47 31.81 -1.37
CA ILE A 3 -14.96 31.20 -0.12
C ILE A 3 -14.92 29.66 -0.24
N LYS A 4 -16.05 29.02 -0.58
CA LYS A 4 -16.12 27.56 -0.81
C LYS A 4 -15.12 27.04 -1.86
N GLN A 5 -14.79 27.86 -2.86
CA GLN A 5 -13.84 27.48 -3.92
C GLN A 5 -12.39 27.52 -3.43
N LYS A 6 -12.03 28.54 -2.63
CA LYS A 6 -10.71 28.62 -1.96
C LYS A 6 -10.51 27.51 -0.92
N GLU A 7 -11.56 27.14 -0.19
CA GLU A 7 -11.53 26.01 0.74
C GLU A 7 -11.23 24.71 -0.01
N LEU A 8 -11.97 24.42 -1.08
CA LEU A 8 -11.74 23.22 -1.90
C LEU A 8 -10.32 23.15 -2.48
N GLU A 9 -9.78 24.27 -2.98
CA GLU A 9 -8.40 24.34 -3.49
C GLU A 9 -7.38 24.01 -2.39
N LYS A 10 -7.57 24.56 -1.19
CA LYS A 10 -6.71 24.29 -0.02
C LYS A 10 -6.76 22.81 0.37
N SER A 11 -7.94 22.21 0.37
CA SER A 11 -8.15 20.80 0.71
C SER A 11 -7.53 19.87 -0.33
N LEU A 12 -7.69 20.16 -1.63
CA LEU A 12 -7.03 19.42 -2.71
C LEU A 12 -5.50 19.52 -2.63
N LEU A 13 -4.96 20.69 -2.31
CA LEU A 13 -3.53 20.88 -2.10
C LEU A 13 -3.03 20.07 -0.90
N LYS A 14 -3.78 20.05 0.20
CA LYS A 14 -3.49 19.24 1.39
C LYS A 14 -3.48 17.75 1.04
N ALA A 15 -4.52 17.27 0.35
CA ALA A 15 -4.62 15.89 -0.11
C ALA A 15 -3.46 15.50 -1.03
N ASN A 16 -3.08 16.38 -1.95
CA ASN A 16 -1.95 16.17 -2.83
C ASN A 16 -0.65 15.95 -2.04
N LYS A 17 -0.41 16.77 -1.01
CA LYS A 17 0.76 16.64 -0.12
C LYS A 17 0.73 15.32 0.65
N VAL A 18 -0.42 14.99 1.26
CA VAL A 18 -0.64 13.77 2.06
C VAL A 18 -0.38 12.49 1.26
N PHE A 19 -0.86 12.43 0.01
CA PHE A 19 -0.69 11.25 -0.83
C PHE A 19 0.63 11.24 -1.64
N ARG A 20 1.26 12.40 -1.95
CA ARG A 20 2.53 12.45 -2.70
C ARG A 20 3.73 11.99 -1.89
N ARG A 21 3.83 12.39 -0.61
CA ARG A 21 5.04 12.17 0.19
C ARG A 21 4.76 12.07 1.69
N SER A 22 5.71 11.43 2.36
CA SER A 22 5.81 11.04 3.77
C SER A 22 5.90 12.19 4.77
N ILE A 23 5.00 13.17 4.70
CA ILE A 23 4.95 14.22 5.74
C ILE A 23 4.13 13.64 6.90
N ASP A 24 4.82 13.35 8.01
CA ASP A 24 4.28 12.83 9.27
C ASP A 24 3.20 11.73 9.15
N GLN A 25 3.43 10.81 8.21
CA GLN A 25 2.51 9.69 7.99
C GLN A 25 2.43 8.82 9.25
N ARG A 26 1.20 8.56 9.69
CA ARG A 26 0.92 7.54 10.68
C ARG A 26 1.04 6.16 10.03
N ILE A 27 1.33 5.15 10.84
CA ILE A 27 1.28 3.76 10.40
C ILE A 27 -0.18 3.31 10.53
N TYR A 28 -0.71 2.70 9.47
CA TYR A 28 -2.05 2.12 9.47
C TYR A 28 -1.94 0.67 8.98
N GLY A 29 -2.59 -0.27 9.67
CA GLY A 29 -2.72 -1.66 9.23
C GLY A 29 -1.42 -2.47 9.37
N ARG A 30 -0.50 -2.01 10.21
CA ARG A 30 0.80 -2.66 10.51
C ARG A 30 1.14 -2.61 11.99
N GLU A 31 0.13 -2.55 12.85
CA GLU A 31 0.27 -2.39 14.29
C GLU A 31 1.03 -3.58 14.90
N HIS A 32 0.74 -4.79 14.42
CA HIS A 32 1.40 -6.01 14.86
C HIS A 32 2.89 -6.05 14.47
N GLU A 33 3.23 -5.76 13.22
CA GLU A 33 4.63 -5.72 12.75
C GLU A 33 5.40 -4.60 13.45
N THR A 34 4.78 -3.43 13.60
CA THR A 34 5.35 -2.27 14.31
C THR A 34 5.66 -2.63 15.76
N ARG A 35 4.76 -3.34 16.44
CA ARG A 35 4.99 -3.82 17.81
C ARG A 35 6.21 -4.75 17.89
N LYS A 36 6.33 -5.72 16.98
CA LYS A 36 7.50 -6.63 16.93
C LYS A 36 8.82 -5.88 16.68
N ILE A 37 8.81 -4.87 15.81
CA ILE A 37 10.01 -4.05 15.57
C ILE A 37 10.39 -3.28 16.84
N LYS A 38 9.42 -2.72 17.57
CA LYS A 38 9.66 -2.05 18.87
C LYS A 38 10.19 -3.01 19.93
N GLU A 39 9.58 -4.17 20.07
CA GLU A 39 10.06 -5.22 20.98
C GLU A 39 11.50 -5.60 20.66
N PHE A 40 11.85 -5.76 19.38
CA PHE A 40 13.23 -6.04 18.98
C PHE A 40 14.21 -4.91 19.38
N ILE A 41 13.80 -3.65 19.23
CA ILE A 41 14.62 -2.49 19.61
C ILE A 41 14.86 -2.46 21.12
N GLU A 42 13.89 -2.90 21.92
CA GLU A 42 13.98 -2.97 23.39
C GLU A 42 14.80 -4.19 23.85
N THR A 43 14.66 -5.34 23.18
CA THR A 43 15.54 -6.49 23.40
C THR A 43 16.99 -6.13 23.07
N GLY A 44 17.97 -6.83 23.65
CA GLY A 44 19.40 -6.56 23.51
C GLY A 44 19.97 -6.75 22.08
N SER A 45 21.20 -7.22 21.92
CA SER A 45 21.81 -7.40 20.59
C SER A 45 21.11 -8.48 19.76
N GLY A 46 21.13 -8.35 18.43
CA GLY A 46 20.52 -9.34 17.54
C GLY A 46 20.35 -8.89 16.09
N ILE A 47 19.84 -9.80 15.27
CA ILE A 47 19.50 -9.55 13.87
C ILE A 47 18.00 -9.79 13.69
N LEU A 48 17.27 -8.77 13.24
CA LEU A 48 15.87 -8.85 12.86
C LEU A 48 15.78 -8.86 11.33
N ASN A 49 15.21 -9.92 10.77
CA ASN A 49 14.96 -9.97 9.33
C ASN A 49 13.50 -9.68 9.00
N ILE A 50 13.28 -8.64 8.20
CA ILE A 50 11.98 -8.23 7.73
C ILE A 50 11.84 -8.62 6.26
N CYS A 51 10.79 -9.38 5.94
CA CYS A 51 10.53 -9.80 4.56
C CYS A 51 9.09 -9.48 4.14
N GLY A 52 8.79 -9.56 2.84
CA GLY A 52 7.43 -9.41 2.32
C GLY A 52 7.39 -8.67 0.99
N ASN A 53 6.23 -8.62 0.34
CA ASN A 53 6.14 -8.10 -1.02
C ASN A 53 6.52 -6.61 -1.13
N PRO A 54 6.98 -6.13 -2.30
CA PRO A 54 7.11 -4.71 -2.57
C PRO A 54 5.81 -3.96 -2.29
N GLY A 55 5.91 -2.77 -1.70
CA GLY A 55 4.73 -1.95 -1.40
C GLY A 55 3.94 -2.35 -0.16
N SER A 56 4.35 -3.38 0.59
CA SER A 56 3.68 -3.79 1.84
C SER A 56 3.97 -2.88 3.05
N GLY A 57 4.90 -1.93 2.93
CA GLY A 57 5.19 -0.92 3.96
C GLY A 57 6.40 -1.21 4.87
N LYS A 58 7.24 -2.22 4.55
CA LYS A 58 8.42 -2.62 5.34
C LYS A 58 9.33 -1.44 5.73
N THR A 59 9.96 -0.81 4.74
CA THR A 59 10.88 0.33 4.92
C THR A 59 10.21 1.48 5.65
N PHE A 60 8.96 1.78 5.31
CA PHE A 60 8.20 2.84 5.96
C PHE A 60 8.00 2.59 7.46
N CYS A 61 7.59 1.38 7.85
CA CYS A 61 7.36 1.03 9.25
C CYS A 61 8.67 1.09 10.05
N VAL A 62 9.76 0.52 9.51
CA VAL A 62 11.08 0.55 10.16
C VAL A 62 11.56 1.97 10.40
N LEU A 63 11.61 2.80 9.34
CA LEU A 63 12.07 4.18 9.46
C LEU A 63 11.20 5.02 10.40
N LYS A 64 9.89 4.74 10.43
CA LYS A 64 8.96 5.46 11.32
C LYS A 64 9.16 5.07 12.78
N VAL A 65 9.35 3.79 13.08
CA VAL A 65 9.64 3.31 14.45
C VAL A 65 10.98 3.85 14.93
N LEU A 66 11.98 3.90 14.04
CA LEU A 66 13.34 4.34 14.35
C LEU A 66 13.54 5.86 14.31
N LYS A 67 12.49 6.67 14.04
CA LYS A 67 12.60 8.13 13.84
C LYS A 67 13.38 8.85 14.94
N ASN A 68 13.33 8.37 16.18
CA ASN A 68 13.99 8.95 17.35
C ASN A 68 15.19 8.14 17.86
N THR A 69 15.70 7.22 17.05
CA THR A 69 16.85 6.36 17.39
C THR A 69 18.03 6.70 16.51
N ASN A 70 19.26 6.54 17.02
CA ASN A 70 20.46 6.69 16.20
C ASN A 70 20.74 5.36 15.49
N PHE A 71 20.66 5.36 14.17
CA PHE A 71 20.93 4.19 13.34
C PHE A 71 21.62 4.60 12.03
N LEU A 72 22.39 3.68 11.45
CA LEU A 72 22.86 3.79 10.08
C LEU A 72 21.83 3.16 9.15
N TYR A 73 21.42 3.87 8.11
CA TYR A 73 20.57 3.33 7.05
C TYR A 73 21.40 3.12 5.79
N VAL A 74 21.38 1.90 5.25
CA VAL A 74 22.08 1.56 4.01
C VAL A 74 21.10 0.90 3.05
N ASN A 75 21.06 1.34 1.80
CA ASN A 75 20.25 0.72 0.76
C ASN A 75 21.15 -0.02 -0.24
N CYS A 76 21.00 -1.35 -0.30
CA CYS A 76 21.83 -2.20 -1.16
C CYS A 76 21.59 -2.06 -2.66
N LEU A 77 20.55 -1.32 -3.09
CA LEU A 77 20.35 -0.97 -4.50
C LEU A 77 21.18 0.25 -4.93
N VAL A 78 21.47 1.15 -3.99
CA VAL A 78 22.04 2.48 -4.28
C VAL A 78 23.52 2.53 -3.90
N GLU A 79 23.86 1.98 -2.74
CA GLU A 79 25.22 2.09 -2.20
C GLU A 79 26.13 0.99 -2.77
N GLU A 80 27.26 1.40 -3.35
CA GLU A 80 28.25 0.46 -3.91
C GLU A 80 29.20 -0.08 -2.83
N ASN A 81 29.50 0.73 -1.80
CA ASN A 81 30.50 0.45 -0.77
C ASN A 81 29.91 0.23 0.64
N ILE A 82 28.78 -0.49 0.71
CA ILE A 82 28.02 -0.84 1.92
C ILE A 82 28.93 -1.30 3.09
N ILE A 83 29.93 -2.13 2.78
CA ILE A 83 30.81 -2.74 3.78
C ILE A 83 31.69 -1.69 4.47
N GLU A 84 32.22 -0.74 3.72
CA GLU A 84 33.08 0.30 4.29
C GLU A 84 32.30 1.24 5.18
N GLU A 85 31.10 1.63 4.75
CA GLU A 85 30.21 2.52 5.50
C GLU A 85 29.82 1.89 6.85
N ILE A 86 29.41 0.62 6.82
CA ILE A 86 29.07 -0.14 8.03
C ILE A 86 30.30 -0.30 8.93
N ASN A 87 31.49 -0.55 8.37
CA ASN A 87 32.71 -0.70 9.17
C ASN A 87 33.14 0.60 9.86
N LYS A 88 32.96 1.75 9.20
CA LYS A 88 33.26 3.09 9.74
C LYS A 88 32.25 3.53 10.80
N TYR A 89 31.02 3.03 10.73
CA TYR A 89 29.97 3.36 11.69
C TYR A 89 30.25 2.77 13.08
N LYS A 90 30.21 3.62 14.09
CA LYS A 90 30.46 3.28 15.50
C LYS A 90 29.18 3.10 16.32
N GLY A 91 28.01 3.33 15.73
CA GLY A 91 26.74 3.18 16.43
C GLY A 91 26.33 1.70 16.59
N LEU A 92 25.31 1.49 17.41
CA LEU A 92 24.85 0.15 17.81
C LEU A 92 23.65 -0.34 17.00
N MET A 93 23.25 0.37 15.94
CA MET A 93 22.10 -0.02 15.12
C MET A 93 22.33 0.25 13.63
N VAL A 94 22.08 -0.77 12.81
CA VAL A 94 22.21 -0.70 11.35
C VAL A 94 20.94 -1.25 10.71
N VAL A 95 20.40 -0.52 9.74
CA VAL A 95 19.28 -0.94 8.88
C VAL A 95 19.83 -1.14 7.47
N ILE A 96 19.61 -2.34 6.93
CA ILE A 96 20.06 -2.72 5.58
C ILE A 96 18.83 -3.02 4.73
N ASP A 97 18.50 -2.11 3.81
CA ASP A 97 17.36 -2.27 2.89
C ASP A 97 17.75 -2.97 1.59
N GLU A 98 16.80 -3.68 0.99
CA GLU A 98 16.97 -4.50 -0.22
C GLU A 98 18.13 -5.52 -0.07
N PHE A 99 18.21 -6.13 1.12
CA PHE A 99 19.28 -7.03 1.54
C PHE A 99 19.35 -8.33 0.72
N ASP A 100 18.23 -8.77 0.15
CA ASP A 100 18.17 -9.93 -0.75
C ASP A 100 19.16 -9.79 -1.91
N LYS A 101 19.27 -8.61 -2.54
CA LYS A 101 20.24 -8.39 -3.62
C LYS A 101 21.68 -8.53 -3.14
N PHE A 102 22.00 -7.98 -1.97
CA PHE A 102 23.35 -8.06 -1.41
C PHE A 102 23.71 -9.52 -1.06
N TYR A 103 22.78 -10.24 -0.44
CA TYR A 103 22.95 -11.64 -0.08
C TYR A 103 23.13 -12.55 -1.28
N MET A 104 22.34 -12.36 -2.35
CA MET A 104 22.43 -13.18 -3.57
C MET A 104 23.74 -12.96 -4.32
N ASN A 105 24.27 -11.73 -4.34
CA ASN A 105 25.51 -11.43 -5.05
C ASN A 105 26.76 -11.83 -4.27
N LYS A 106 26.77 -11.69 -2.94
CA LYS A 106 27.98 -11.83 -2.10
C LYS A 106 27.69 -12.49 -0.74
N LYS A 107 27.06 -13.67 -0.75
CA LYS A 107 26.63 -14.39 0.47
C LYS A 107 27.72 -14.50 1.55
N GLY A 108 28.93 -14.94 1.20
CA GLY A 108 30.02 -15.11 2.17
C GLY A 108 30.41 -13.80 2.86
N VAL A 109 30.42 -12.70 2.10
CA VAL A 109 30.72 -11.37 2.62
C VAL A 109 29.60 -10.87 3.54
N CYS A 110 28.34 -11.14 3.19
CA CYS A 110 27.19 -10.80 4.03
C CYS A 110 27.26 -11.52 5.39
N VAL A 111 27.53 -12.82 5.37
CA VAL A 111 27.65 -13.63 6.60
C VAL A 111 28.81 -13.11 7.47
N GLY A 112 29.96 -12.82 6.85
CA GLY A 112 31.09 -12.23 7.57
C GLY A 112 30.77 -10.85 8.17
N LEU A 113 30.02 -10.02 7.46
CA LEU A 113 29.58 -8.71 7.94
C LEU A 113 28.62 -8.84 9.14
N LEU A 114 27.63 -9.73 9.03
CA LEU A 114 26.66 -9.98 10.10
C LEU A 114 27.33 -10.53 11.36
N ASN A 115 28.31 -11.43 11.21
CA ASN A 115 29.09 -11.95 12.34
C ASN A 115 29.88 -10.84 13.04
N LYS A 116 30.56 -9.97 12.28
CA LYS A 116 31.26 -8.80 12.84
C LYS A 116 30.33 -7.85 13.58
N LEU A 117 29.13 -7.60 13.05
CA LEU A 117 28.13 -6.76 13.71
C LEU A 117 27.61 -7.42 14.99
N LYS A 118 27.41 -8.74 14.99
CA LYS A 118 27.01 -9.51 16.16
C LYS A 118 28.07 -9.46 17.27
N GLU A 119 29.36 -9.60 16.93
CA GLU A 119 30.49 -9.47 17.87
C GLU A 119 30.53 -8.08 18.53
N ARG A 120 30.19 -7.02 17.76
CA ARG A 120 30.08 -5.65 18.27
C ARG A 120 28.81 -5.37 19.08
N MET A 121 27.98 -6.38 19.35
CA MET A 121 26.67 -6.24 19.98
C MET A 121 25.76 -5.24 19.23
N CYS A 122 25.96 -5.10 17.92
CA CYS A 122 25.18 -4.21 17.07
C CYS A 122 23.84 -4.86 16.72
N LYS A 123 22.76 -4.08 16.80
CA LYS A 123 21.43 -4.45 16.31
C LYS A 123 21.37 -4.27 14.81
N VAL A 124 20.97 -5.31 14.10
CA VAL A 124 20.84 -5.26 12.65
C VAL A 124 19.40 -5.51 12.27
N ILE A 125 18.83 -4.63 11.46
CA ILE A 125 17.52 -4.85 10.82
C ILE A 125 17.77 -5.00 9.33
N THR A 126 17.49 -6.17 8.78
CA THR A 126 17.56 -6.41 7.34
C THR A 126 16.15 -6.34 6.75
N ILE A 127 16.00 -5.70 5.60
CA ILE A 127 14.74 -5.64 4.87
C ILE A 127 14.96 -6.31 3.52
N SER A 128 14.09 -7.25 3.17
CA SER A 128 14.16 -8.01 1.93
C SER A 128 12.76 -8.28 1.37
N ASN A 129 12.67 -8.72 0.11
CA ASN A 129 11.38 -9.07 -0.46
C ASN A 129 11.00 -10.53 -0.16
N TYR A 130 11.95 -11.46 -0.31
CA TYR A 130 11.69 -12.89 -0.22
C TYR A 130 12.63 -13.65 0.72
N LEU A 131 13.69 -13.00 1.21
CA LEU A 131 14.74 -13.69 1.94
C LEU A 131 14.35 -13.84 3.42
N LEU A 132 14.16 -15.09 3.86
CA LEU A 132 14.07 -15.47 5.27
C LEU A 132 15.34 -16.23 5.63
N PHE A 133 16.18 -15.65 6.49
CA PHE A 133 17.49 -16.24 6.81
C PHE A 133 17.85 -16.25 8.32
N CYS A 134 16.98 -15.72 9.19
CA CYS A 134 17.17 -15.82 10.64
C CYS A 134 15.85 -16.10 11.37
N ASP A 135 15.96 -16.64 12.58
CA ASP A 135 14.82 -17.04 13.42
C ASP A 135 13.97 -15.84 13.85
N CYS A 136 14.63 -14.72 14.17
CA CYS A 136 13.97 -13.45 14.48
C CYS A 136 13.51 -12.77 13.19
N SER A 137 12.34 -13.16 12.69
CA SER A 137 11.78 -12.62 11.45
C SER A 137 10.38 -11.99 11.60
N VAL A 138 10.13 -10.98 10.77
CA VAL A 138 8.83 -10.31 10.66
C VAL A 138 8.39 -10.31 9.20
N VAL A 139 7.31 -11.02 8.92
CA VAL A 139 6.74 -11.16 7.58
C VAL A 139 5.66 -10.12 7.36
N PHE A 140 5.86 -9.21 6.42
CA PHE A 140 4.85 -8.25 5.97
C PHE A 140 4.00 -8.88 4.87
N LYS A 141 2.78 -9.29 5.24
CA LYS A 141 1.81 -9.81 4.28
C LYS A 141 1.37 -8.73 3.29
N PRO A 142 1.03 -9.07 2.03
CA PRO A 142 0.38 -8.13 1.13
C PRO A 142 -0.91 -7.58 1.77
N TYR A 143 -1.23 -6.32 1.51
CA TYR A 143 -2.45 -5.71 2.07
C TYR A 143 -3.71 -6.34 1.46
N SER A 144 -4.71 -6.64 2.31
CA SER A 144 -6.02 -7.15 1.87
C SER A 144 -6.93 -6.03 1.32
N TYR A 145 -8.10 -6.39 0.79
CA TYR A 145 -9.09 -5.39 0.40
C TYR A 145 -9.53 -4.52 1.60
N GLU A 146 -9.74 -5.15 2.75
CA GLU A 146 -10.13 -4.51 4.00
C GLU A 146 -9.04 -3.56 4.49
N ASP A 147 -7.77 -3.97 4.39
CA ASP A 147 -6.62 -3.11 4.72
C ASP A 147 -6.60 -1.86 3.84
N PHE A 148 -6.85 -1.99 2.52
CA PHE A 148 -6.90 -0.83 1.63
C PHE A 148 -8.00 0.14 2.04
N VAL A 149 -9.22 -0.35 2.29
CA VAL A 149 -10.34 0.48 2.71
C VAL A 149 -10.01 1.19 4.02
N PHE A 150 -9.46 0.47 4.99
CA PHE A 150 -9.07 0.99 6.28
C PHE A 150 -7.99 2.08 6.15
N ILE A 151 -6.87 1.78 5.49
CA ILE A 151 -5.73 2.69 5.33
C ILE A 151 -6.14 3.96 4.61
N LEU A 152 -6.88 3.85 3.50
CA LEU A 152 -7.27 5.02 2.72
C LEU A 152 -8.26 5.89 3.50
N SER A 153 -9.24 5.28 4.17
CA SER A 153 -10.23 6.01 4.97
C SER A 153 -9.57 6.72 6.15
N LYS A 154 -8.72 6.02 6.91
CA LYS A 154 -8.01 6.60 8.05
C LYS A 154 -7.04 7.70 7.63
N LYS A 155 -6.35 7.52 6.51
CA LYS A 155 -5.45 8.55 5.98
C LYS A 155 -6.21 9.83 5.59
N ILE A 156 -7.40 9.71 5.01
CA ILE A 156 -8.24 10.88 4.69
C ILE A 156 -8.78 11.52 5.97
N GLU A 157 -9.30 10.72 6.90
CA GLU A 157 -9.86 11.20 8.17
C GLU A 157 -8.80 11.92 9.02
N ASP A 158 -7.70 11.26 9.32
CA ASP A 158 -6.70 11.74 10.28
C ASP A 158 -5.78 12.82 9.70
N GLU A 159 -5.35 12.68 8.43
CA GLU A 159 -4.34 13.57 7.85
C GLU A 159 -4.96 14.73 7.06
N ILE A 160 -6.09 14.51 6.39
CA ILE A 160 -6.78 15.55 5.62
C ILE A 160 -7.86 16.23 6.48
N GLY A 161 -8.64 15.47 7.25
CA GLY A 161 -9.71 16.01 8.10
C GLY A 161 -10.96 16.46 7.34
N GLU A 162 -11.03 16.17 6.04
CA GLU A 162 -12.14 16.55 5.17
C GLU A 162 -12.45 15.43 4.17
N GLU A 163 -13.73 15.17 3.91
CA GLU A 163 -14.18 14.14 2.97
C GLU A 163 -14.03 14.60 1.51
N ILE A 164 -12.79 14.64 1.02
CA ILE A 164 -12.47 15.00 -0.37
C ILE A 164 -12.79 13.84 -1.34
N VAL A 165 -12.78 12.62 -0.81
CA VAL A 165 -13.05 11.38 -1.54
C VAL A 165 -14.18 10.65 -0.82
N GLU A 166 -15.29 10.43 -1.52
CA GLU A 166 -16.44 9.69 -1.01
C GLU A 166 -16.07 8.24 -0.69
N LYS A 167 -16.69 7.67 0.36
CA LYS A 167 -16.45 6.27 0.78
C LYS A 167 -16.63 5.25 -0.36
N GLY A 168 -17.65 5.42 -1.20
CA GLY A 168 -17.86 4.54 -2.35
C GLY A 168 -16.72 4.57 -3.37
N VAL A 169 -16.04 5.71 -3.52
CA VAL A 169 -14.85 5.83 -4.37
C VAL A 169 -13.67 5.09 -3.74
N VAL A 170 -13.50 5.18 -2.42
CA VAL A 170 -12.47 4.42 -1.68
C VAL A 170 -12.64 2.92 -1.88
N GLU A 171 -13.87 2.40 -1.77
CA GLU A 171 -14.16 0.99 -1.98
C GLU A 171 -13.86 0.53 -3.41
N VAL A 172 -14.22 1.33 -4.41
CA VAL A 172 -13.94 1.02 -5.83
C VAL A 172 -12.43 0.98 -6.09
N ILE A 173 -11.67 1.94 -5.55
CA ILE A 173 -10.21 1.99 -5.67
C ILE A 173 -9.58 0.78 -4.99
N SER A 174 -10.04 0.47 -3.78
CA SER A 174 -9.55 -0.68 -3.00
C SER A 174 -9.77 -1.98 -3.76
N ARG A 175 -10.97 -2.22 -4.30
CA ARG A 175 -11.31 -3.42 -5.07
C ARG A 175 -10.48 -3.55 -6.35
N LYS A 176 -10.15 -2.43 -6.97
CA LYS A 176 -9.36 -2.39 -8.21
C LYS A 176 -7.87 -2.69 -7.99
N HIS A 177 -7.31 -2.29 -6.85
CA HIS A 177 -5.86 -2.32 -6.62
C HIS A 177 -5.40 -3.36 -5.59
N SER A 178 -6.31 -3.94 -4.79
CA SER A 178 -5.97 -4.89 -3.74
C SER A 178 -5.39 -6.22 -4.25
N HIS A 179 -5.64 -6.61 -5.50
CA HIS A 179 -5.19 -7.91 -6.05
C HIS A 179 -3.67 -8.17 -5.88
N HIS A 180 -2.84 -7.12 -5.96
CA HIS A 180 -1.39 -7.26 -5.77
C HIS A 180 -0.92 -6.96 -4.35
N GLY A 181 -1.80 -6.45 -3.48
CA GLY A 181 -1.48 -6.04 -2.11
C GLY A 181 -0.46 -4.90 -1.98
N ASP A 182 -0.20 -4.15 -3.06
CA ASP A 182 0.67 -2.98 -3.09
C ASP A 182 -0.15 -1.69 -2.98
N ILE A 183 -0.08 -1.04 -1.81
CA ILE A 183 -0.84 0.17 -1.51
C ILE A 183 -0.38 1.38 -2.34
N ARG A 184 0.86 1.37 -2.85
CA ARG A 184 1.42 2.48 -3.65
C ARG A 184 0.57 2.74 -4.89
N LYS A 185 0.09 1.68 -5.54
CA LYS A 185 -0.78 1.78 -6.72
C LYS A 185 -2.10 2.51 -6.42
N ALA A 186 -2.69 2.28 -5.24
CA ALA A 186 -3.89 2.99 -4.82
C ALA A 186 -3.61 4.47 -4.54
N PHE A 187 -2.50 4.78 -3.86
CA PHE A 187 -2.08 6.17 -3.62
C PHE A 187 -1.82 6.93 -4.93
N GLU A 188 -1.12 6.31 -5.88
CA GLU A 188 -0.91 6.89 -7.22
C GLU A 188 -2.23 7.15 -7.96
N PHE A 189 -3.20 6.24 -7.85
CA PHE A 189 -4.50 6.42 -8.47
C PHE A 189 -5.27 7.59 -7.85
N ILE A 190 -5.29 7.70 -6.51
CA ILE A 190 -5.89 8.85 -5.82
C ILE A 190 -5.21 10.15 -6.21
N LEU A 191 -3.87 10.17 -6.28
CA LEU A 191 -3.12 11.35 -6.75
C LEU A 191 -3.52 11.77 -8.15
N LYS A 192 -3.69 10.81 -9.07
CA LYS A 192 -4.17 11.09 -10.44
C LYS A 192 -5.56 11.73 -10.42
N LEU A 193 -6.47 11.26 -9.58
CA LEU A 193 -7.81 11.83 -9.41
C LEU A 193 -7.77 13.25 -8.84
N ILE A 194 -6.99 13.47 -7.77
CA ILE A 194 -6.81 14.79 -7.15
C ILE A 194 -6.23 15.78 -8.16
N ASN A 195 -5.15 15.40 -8.85
CA ASN A 195 -4.52 16.26 -9.87
C ASN A 195 -5.48 16.62 -11.01
N LYS A 196 -6.33 15.69 -11.44
CA LYS A 196 -7.36 15.96 -12.45
C LYS A 196 -8.37 16.99 -11.95
N LYS A 197 -8.86 16.83 -10.72
CA LYS A 197 -9.84 17.74 -10.11
C LYS A 197 -9.24 19.13 -9.85
N SER A 198 -7.98 19.21 -9.43
CA SER A 198 -7.26 20.48 -9.30
C SER A 198 -7.19 21.25 -10.63
N LYS A 199 -6.84 20.58 -11.73
CA LYS A 199 -6.82 21.20 -13.08
C LYS A 199 -8.21 21.68 -13.52
N GLU A 200 -9.26 20.92 -13.23
CA GLU A 200 -10.64 21.33 -13.55
C GLU A 200 -11.03 22.61 -12.80
N VAL A 201 -10.68 22.73 -11.52
CA VAL A 201 -10.93 23.92 -10.70
C VAL A 201 -10.17 25.13 -11.25
N GLU A 202 -8.89 24.98 -11.61
CA GLU A 202 -8.08 26.03 -12.25
C GLU A 202 -8.72 26.51 -13.57
N CYS A 203 -9.14 25.59 -14.45
CA CYS A 203 -9.82 25.95 -15.70
C CYS A 203 -11.15 26.68 -15.47
N HIS A 204 -11.91 26.33 -14.42
CA HIS A 204 -13.15 27.02 -14.08
C HIS A 204 -12.90 28.43 -13.53
N VAL A 205 -11.78 28.66 -12.83
CA VAL A 205 -11.36 29.99 -12.39
C VAL A 205 -10.97 30.87 -13.59
N ILE A 206 -10.25 30.31 -14.55
CA ILE A 206 -9.86 31.02 -15.79
C ILE A 206 -11.11 31.38 -16.62
N ASN A 207 -12.04 30.44 -16.82
CA ASN A 207 -13.28 30.71 -17.57
C ASN A 207 -14.18 31.77 -16.92
N LYS A 208 -14.24 31.82 -15.58
CA LYS A 208 -14.97 32.89 -14.85
C LYS A 208 -14.29 34.25 -14.94
N LYS A 209 -13.00 34.32 -15.26
CA LYS A 209 -12.24 35.57 -15.47
C LYS A 209 -12.19 36.03 -16.93
N GLY A 210 -12.99 35.42 -17.81
CA GLY A 210 -13.16 35.84 -19.19
C GLY A 210 -12.56 34.84 -20.18
N ARG A 211 -13.40 33.91 -20.64
CA ARG A 211 -13.51 33.36 -22.01
C ARG A 211 -14.38 32.11 -21.93
N THR A 212 -15.46 32.09 -22.71
CA THR A 212 -16.38 30.95 -22.83
C THR A 212 -15.79 29.90 -23.76
N CYS A 213 -15.34 28.78 -23.21
CA CYS A 213 -15.11 27.56 -23.98
C CYS A 213 -16.23 26.57 -23.63
N LYS A 214 -16.98 26.10 -24.64
CA LYS A 214 -18.09 25.14 -24.50
C LYS A 214 -17.63 23.92 -23.69
N SER A 215 -18.05 23.82 -22.44
CA SER A 215 -17.86 22.61 -21.65
C SER A 215 -18.80 21.53 -22.18
N LYS A 216 -18.24 20.39 -22.58
CA LYS A 216 -19.03 19.16 -22.67
C LYS A 216 -19.58 18.91 -21.26
N LYS A 217 -20.91 18.92 -21.10
CA LYS A 217 -21.60 18.42 -19.90
C LYS A 217 -21.14 16.98 -19.68
N PHE A 218 -20.19 16.76 -18.78
CA PHE A 218 -19.99 15.45 -18.18
C PHE A 218 -20.77 15.45 -16.88
N ASN A 219 -21.80 14.61 -16.86
CA ASN A 219 -22.68 14.45 -15.72
C ASN A 219 -21.86 14.23 -14.45
N LEU A 220 -22.19 15.04 -13.45
CA LEU A 220 -22.12 14.73 -12.02
C LEU A 220 -22.22 13.20 -11.83
N ILE A 221 -21.24 12.61 -11.17
CA ILE A 221 -21.40 11.28 -10.56
C ILE A 221 -22.37 11.49 -9.40
N HIS A 222 -23.66 11.58 -9.72
CA HIS A 222 -24.74 11.45 -8.76
C HIS A 222 -25.57 10.24 -9.20
N LYS A 223 -25.73 9.31 -8.25
CA LYS A 223 -26.86 8.39 -8.06
C LYS A 223 -27.48 7.79 -9.33
N ASN A 224 -27.39 6.46 -9.43
CA ASN A 224 -28.08 5.55 -10.36
C ASN A 224 -27.26 5.11 -11.58
N LYS A 225 -26.36 4.15 -11.38
CA LYS A 225 -25.93 3.23 -12.46
C LYS A 225 -25.41 1.87 -11.99
N ILE A 226 -25.95 1.34 -10.88
CA ILE A 226 -25.72 -0.06 -10.47
C ILE A 226 -27.04 -0.84 -10.32
N SER A 227 -28.19 -0.19 -10.16
CA SER A 227 -29.48 -0.90 -9.99
C SER A 227 -30.22 -1.28 -11.29
N SER A 228 -29.63 -1.16 -12.47
CA SER A 228 -30.31 -1.49 -13.75
C SER A 228 -29.65 -2.57 -14.61
N LYS A 229 -28.69 -3.33 -14.08
CA LYS A 229 -28.13 -4.51 -14.78
C LYS A 229 -28.69 -5.86 -14.33
N ILE A 230 -29.69 -5.88 -13.44
CA ILE A 230 -30.29 -7.15 -12.98
C ILE A 230 -31.66 -7.46 -13.61
N ASN A 231 -32.33 -6.54 -14.31
CA ASN A 231 -33.61 -6.87 -14.94
C ASN A 231 -33.72 -6.32 -16.37
N LYS A 232 -33.78 -7.28 -17.33
CA LYS A 232 -34.24 -7.21 -18.74
C LYS A 232 -33.21 -7.67 -19.77
N LYS A 233 -33.02 -8.98 -19.84
CA LYS A 233 -33.13 -9.74 -21.10
C LYS A 233 -33.73 -11.10 -20.75
N ASN A 234 -35.02 -11.25 -21.05
CA ASN A 234 -35.63 -12.44 -21.68
C ASN A 234 -37.14 -12.40 -21.50
N THR A 235 -37.82 -11.74 -22.44
CA THR A 235 -39.19 -12.10 -22.82
C THR A 235 -39.32 -11.85 -24.32
N VAL A 236 -39.23 -12.91 -25.12
CA VAL A 236 -40.15 -13.17 -26.24
C VAL A 236 -40.30 -14.69 -26.32
N ASN A 237 -41.51 -15.17 -26.00
CA ASN A 237 -42.04 -16.50 -26.31
C ASN A 237 -42.11 -16.70 -27.83
N VAL A 238 -41.97 -17.94 -28.31
CA VAL A 238 -43.02 -18.70 -29.05
C VAL A 238 -42.53 -20.14 -29.25
N ASP A 239 -43.21 -21.05 -28.54
CA ASP A 239 -43.73 -22.38 -28.91
C ASP A 239 -42.95 -23.42 -29.74
N ASN A 240 -43.18 -24.67 -29.29
CA ASN A 240 -43.27 -25.94 -30.04
C ASN A 240 -41.98 -26.74 -30.33
N LYS A 241 -41.71 -27.77 -29.50
CA LYS A 241 -42.02 -29.20 -29.79
C LYS A 241 -41.23 -30.15 -28.87
N ILE A 242 -41.97 -30.91 -28.08
CA ILE A 242 -41.90 -32.37 -27.87
C ILE A 242 -40.53 -33.02 -28.15
N ASN A 243 -39.87 -33.56 -27.11
CA ASN A 243 -39.61 -35.00 -27.01
C ASN A 243 -39.03 -35.40 -25.64
N THR A 244 -39.73 -36.34 -25.03
CA THR A 244 -39.34 -37.25 -23.94
C THR A 244 -37.98 -37.90 -24.17
N VAL A 245 -37.15 -38.06 -23.12
CA VAL A 245 -36.49 -39.33 -22.74
C VAL A 245 -36.12 -39.26 -21.24
N ASN A 246 -36.61 -40.25 -20.49
CA ASN A 246 -36.28 -40.60 -19.10
C ASN A 246 -34.83 -41.12 -18.96
N VAL A 247 -34.38 -41.27 -17.70
CA VAL A 247 -33.45 -42.29 -17.12
C VAL A 247 -32.57 -41.55 -16.08
N GLU A 248 -33.00 -41.52 -14.83
CA GLU A 248 -32.68 -42.47 -13.74
C GLU A 248 -31.24 -42.40 -13.18
N ASN A 249 -31.17 -41.99 -11.91
CA ASN A 249 -30.48 -42.62 -10.77
C ASN A 249 -29.07 -43.23 -10.92
N LYS A 250 -28.14 -42.71 -10.10
CA LYS A 250 -27.33 -43.44 -9.07
C LYS A 250 -26.39 -42.43 -8.40
N LYS A 251 -26.58 -42.06 -7.13
CA LYS A 251 -26.10 -42.70 -5.87
C LYS A 251 -24.58 -42.97 -5.82
N ASN A 252 -23.98 -42.46 -4.73
CA ASN A 252 -22.78 -42.92 -4.00
C ASN A 252 -21.42 -42.55 -4.65
N ASN A 253 -20.36 -42.15 -3.95
CA ASN A 253 -19.92 -42.40 -2.58
C ASN A 253 -19.00 -41.27 -2.07
N GLU A 254 -18.97 -41.15 -0.75
CA GLU A 254 -17.91 -40.52 0.06
C GLU A 254 -16.52 -41.12 -0.23
N ILE A 255 -15.45 -40.39 0.14
CA ILE A 255 -14.30 -40.88 0.93
C ILE A 255 -13.31 -39.71 1.16
N TYR A 256 -13.08 -39.41 2.44
CA TYR A 256 -11.91 -38.71 3.00
C TYR A 256 -10.69 -39.63 2.98
N ILE A 257 -9.49 -39.17 2.61
CA ILE A 257 -8.22 -39.67 3.18
C ILE A 257 -7.15 -38.55 3.18
N GLU A 258 -6.65 -38.30 4.40
CA GLU A 258 -5.35 -37.77 4.89
C GLU A 258 -4.75 -36.46 4.36
#